data_AF-A0A8S9K1N0-F1
#
_entry.id   AF-A0A8S9K1N0-F1
#
_cell.length_a   1.000
_cell.length_b   1.000
_cell.length_c   1.000
_cell.angle_alpha   90.00
_cell.angle_beta   90.00
_cell.angle_gamma   90.00
#
_symmetry.space_group_name_H-M   'P 1'
#
loop_
_entity.id
_entity.type
_entity.pdbx_description
1 polymer ?
#
loop_
_entity_poly.entity_id
_entity_poly.type
_entity_poly.pdbx_seq_one_letter_code
_entity_poly.pdbx_strand_id
1 'polypeptide(L)'
;MNFCYREAGYYSFSKDAATSAPMLSHFDYIVIGGGTAGCALAATLSQNATVLVLERGGSPYDNLTATDIGNFLNTLLNTTPNSWSQLFISEDGVFNSRARVLGGGTVLNAGFYSRAEDEFVAETGWVREEVEAAYEWVEKKLVFEPQIKGWQTAFIDGLLEKFKIDEPSGSWTSCELPDPPNAPCVERLAWYPVWKRNKKQSMFL
;
A
#
# COMPACT_ATOMS: atom_id res chain seq x y z
N MET A 1 -10.61 -9.67 -19.89
CA MET A 1 -9.35 -8.89 -19.94
C MET A 1 -8.22 -9.81 -19.50
N ASN A 2 -7.38 -10.24 -20.45
CA ASN A 2 -6.22 -11.09 -20.15
C ASN A 2 -5.10 -10.20 -19.60
N PHE A 3 -4.79 -10.33 -18.32
CA PHE A 3 -3.61 -9.72 -17.74
C PHE A 3 -2.36 -10.39 -18.33
N CYS A 4 -1.52 -9.63 -19.03
CA CYS A 4 -0.26 -10.09 -19.59
C CYS A 4 0.71 -10.49 -18.47
N TYR A 5 0.73 -11.77 -18.13
CA TYR A 5 1.80 -12.36 -17.33
C TYR A 5 2.87 -12.88 -18.28
N ARG A 6 4.08 -12.30 -18.25
CA ARG A 6 5.30 -12.94 -18.76
C ARG A 6 6.27 -13.13 -17.61
N GLU A 7 7.24 -14.02 -17.82
CA GLU A 7 8.26 -14.44 -16.86
C GLU A 7 8.89 -13.27 -16.08
N ALA A 8 9.33 -13.57 -14.85
CA ALA A 8 9.97 -12.61 -13.96
C ALA A 8 11.04 -11.79 -14.69
N GLY A 9 10.89 -10.46 -14.68
CA GLY A 9 11.88 -9.54 -15.22
C GLY A 9 11.55 -8.84 -16.54
N TYR A 10 10.43 -9.13 -17.22
CA TYR A 10 10.03 -8.39 -18.43
C TYR A 10 8.56 -7.95 -18.39
N TYR A 11 8.34 -6.73 -17.89
CA TYR A 11 7.04 -6.06 -17.92
C TYR A 11 7.01 -5.09 -19.09
N SER A 12 6.09 -5.28 -20.03
CA SER A 12 6.00 -4.45 -21.24
C SER A 12 5.77 -2.96 -20.95
N PHE A 13 5.24 -2.65 -19.76
CA PHE A 13 4.96 -1.29 -19.31
C PHE A 13 6.15 -0.61 -18.61
N SER A 14 7.15 -1.37 -18.14
CA SER A 14 8.30 -0.84 -17.41
C SER A 14 9.54 -0.88 -18.29
N LYS A 15 10.24 0.24 -18.40
CA LYS A 15 11.46 0.37 -19.20
C LYS A 15 12.51 1.11 -18.40
N ASP A 16 13.76 0.68 -18.52
CA ASP A 16 14.88 1.40 -17.96
C ASP A 16 15.10 2.71 -18.74
N ALA A 17 15.11 3.82 -18.00
CA ALA A 17 15.17 5.15 -18.60
C ALA A 17 16.51 5.42 -19.30
N ALA A 18 17.62 4.87 -18.79
CA ALA A 18 18.95 5.12 -19.33
C ALA A 18 19.19 4.40 -20.68
N THR A 19 18.52 3.26 -20.89
CA THR A 19 18.75 2.41 -22.07
C THR A 19 17.63 2.48 -23.10
N SER A 20 16.39 2.78 -22.69
CA SER A 20 15.21 2.55 -23.53
C SER A 20 14.32 3.79 -23.71
N ALA A 21 14.59 4.89 -23.02
CA ALA A 21 13.79 6.11 -23.16
C ALA A 21 14.13 6.83 -24.48
N PRO A 22 13.13 7.20 -25.31
CA PRO A 22 13.38 8.02 -26.47
C PRO A 22 13.77 9.45 -26.05
N MET A 23 14.58 10.13 -26.85
CA MET A 23 14.95 11.54 -26.64
C MET A 23 13.75 12.49 -26.60
N LEU A 24 12.68 12.14 -27.32
CA LEU A 24 11.43 12.90 -27.37
C LEU A 24 10.24 11.94 -27.37
N SER A 25 9.28 12.20 -26.50
CA SER A 25 8.00 11.48 -26.42
C SER A 25 6.91 12.43 -25.94
N HIS A 26 5.67 12.14 -26.28
CA HIS A 26 4.49 12.93 -25.91
C HIS A 26 3.55 12.06 -25.09
N PHE A 27 3.07 12.62 -23.98
CA PHE A 27 2.11 12.00 -23.08
C PHE A 27 1.12 13.07 -22.63
N ASP A 28 -0.12 12.66 -22.35
CA ASP A 28 -1.13 13.56 -21.80
C ASP A 28 -0.81 13.91 -20.34
N TYR A 29 -0.25 12.96 -19.60
CA TYR A 29 0.13 13.13 -18.19
C TYR A 29 1.52 12.55 -17.90
N ILE A 30 2.25 13.25 -17.03
CA ILE A 30 3.51 12.76 -16.45
C ILE A 30 3.36 12.71 -14.93
N VAL A 31 3.50 11.51 -14.37
CA VAL A 31 3.48 11.26 -12.93
C VAL A 31 4.92 11.07 -12.45
N ILE A 32 5.37 11.95 -11.56
CA ILE A 32 6.71 11.87 -10.97
C ILE A 32 6.62 11.09 -9.66
N GLY A 33 7.22 9.89 -9.64
CA GLY A 33 7.19 8.95 -8.53
C GLY A 33 6.15 7.87 -8.72
N GLY A 34 6.59 6.65 -8.96
CA GLY A 34 5.74 5.46 -9.04
C GLY A 34 5.49 4.87 -7.65
N GLY A 35 5.08 5.71 -6.69
CA GLY A 35 4.83 5.31 -5.30
C GLY A 35 3.37 4.92 -5.03
N THR A 36 3.00 4.84 -3.76
CA THR A 36 1.64 4.47 -3.29
C THR A 36 0.53 5.20 -4.05
N ALA A 37 0.56 6.53 -4.07
CA ALA A 37 -0.44 7.33 -4.75
C ALA A 37 -0.19 7.43 -6.26
N GLY A 38 1.09 7.47 -6.68
CA GLY A 38 1.48 7.62 -8.08
C GLY A 38 1.00 6.47 -8.96
N CYS A 39 1.11 5.23 -8.48
CA CYS A 39 0.59 4.05 -9.19
C CYS A 39 -0.94 4.10 -9.31
N ALA A 40 -1.67 4.40 -8.21
CA ALA A 40 -3.13 4.49 -8.25
C ALA A 40 -3.64 5.60 -9.20
N LEU A 41 -2.97 6.76 -9.18
CA LEU A 41 -3.26 7.87 -10.07
C LEU A 41 -3.00 7.52 -11.53
N ALA A 42 -1.83 6.95 -11.84
CA ALA A 42 -1.47 6.55 -13.21
C ALA A 42 -2.42 5.48 -13.76
N ALA A 43 -2.80 4.51 -12.93
CA ALA A 43 -3.78 3.48 -13.27
C ALA A 43 -5.16 4.06 -13.61
N THR A 44 -5.55 5.15 -12.94
CA THR A 44 -6.82 5.83 -13.19
C THR A 44 -6.75 6.64 -14.49
N LEU A 45 -5.72 7.46 -14.66
CA LEU A 45 -5.54 8.31 -15.83
C LEU A 45 -5.35 7.51 -17.13
N SER A 46 -4.64 6.38 -17.05
CA SER A 46 -4.33 5.53 -18.21
C SER A 46 -5.54 4.83 -18.83
N GLN A 47 -6.72 4.91 -18.20
CA GLN A 47 -7.96 4.41 -18.79
C GLN A 47 -8.36 5.19 -20.05
N ASN A 48 -8.09 6.50 -20.07
CA ASN A 48 -8.54 7.41 -21.13
C ASN A 48 -7.42 8.30 -21.70
N ALA A 49 -6.19 8.17 -21.21
CA ALA A 49 -5.07 9.03 -21.58
C ALA A 49 -3.74 8.27 -21.64
N THR A 50 -2.76 8.84 -22.31
CA THR A 50 -1.37 8.35 -22.32
C THR A 50 -0.62 8.91 -21.11
N VAL A 51 -0.06 8.02 -20.28
CA VAL A 51 0.58 8.39 -19.01
C VAL A 51 2.01 7.88 -18.98
N LEU A 52 2.94 8.75 -18.61
CA LEU A 52 4.31 8.39 -18.27
C LEU A 52 4.50 8.44 -16.76
N VAL A 53 4.97 7.34 -16.17
CA VAL A 53 5.39 7.30 -14.77
C VAL A 53 6.91 7.28 -14.70
N LEU A 54 7.48 8.21 -13.96
CA LEU A 54 8.94 8.28 -13.73
C LEU A 54 9.25 7.87 -12.30
N GLU A 55 9.85 6.70 -12.13
CA GLU A 55 10.33 6.21 -10.83
C GLU A 55 11.86 6.14 -10.83
N ARG A 56 12.48 6.68 -9.79
CA ARG A 56 13.96 6.71 -9.65
C ARG A 56 14.53 5.39 -9.14
N GLY A 57 13.69 4.56 -8.54
CA GLY A 57 14.05 3.30 -7.92
C GLY A 57 14.08 2.12 -8.87
N GLY A 58 14.41 0.96 -8.30
CA GLY A 58 14.34 -0.32 -9.01
C GLY A 58 12.90 -0.81 -9.19
N SER A 59 12.77 -2.01 -9.76
CA SER A 59 11.48 -2.68 -9.90
C SER A 59 11.33 -3.74 -8.80
N PRO A 60 10.17 -3.83 -8.12
CA PRO A 60 9.93 -4.85 -7.11
C PRO A 60 9.90 -6.26 -7.74
N TYR A 61 9.78 -6.33 -9.06
CA TYR A 61 9.73 -7.58 -9.80
C TYR A 61 11.11 -8.21 -10.03
N ASP A 62 12.18 -7.45 -9.79
CA ASP A 62 13.55 -7.92 -9.99
C ASP A 62 13.98 -8.86 -8.85
N ASN A 63 13.31 -8.78 -7.69
CA ASN A 63 13.63 -9.56 -6.51
C ASN A 63 12.37 -9.91 -5.69
N LEU A 64 11.71 -11.02 -6.04
CA LEU A 64 10.52 -11.50 -5.33
C LEU A 64 10.79 -11.85 -3.85
N THR A 65 12.02 -12.21 -3.49
CA THR A 65 12.40 -12.49 -2.09
C THR A 65 12.41 -11.22 -1.27
N ALA A 66 12.83 -10.09 -1.84
CA ALA A 66 12.80 -8.79 -1.16
C ALA A 66 11.37 -8.27 -0.93
N THR A 67 10.40 -8.74 -1.74
CA THR A 67 8.98 -8.46 -1.54
C THR A 67 8.29 -9.42 -0.56
N ASP A 68 8.96 -10.48 -0.07
CA ASP A 68 8.33 -11.38 0.90
C ASP A 68 8.23 -10.73 2.28
N ILE A 69 7.07 -10.88 2.94
CA ILE A 69 6.83 -10.31 4.27
C ILE A 69 7.79 -10.86 5.34
N GLY A 70 8.21 -12.13 5.22
CA GLY A 70 9.22 -12.71 6.10
C GLY A 70 10.59 -12.05 5.96
N ASN A 71 10.82 -11.35 4.85
CA ASN A 71 12.05 -10.64 4.54
C ASN A 71 11.94 -9.12 4.71
N PHE A 72 10.78 -8.61 5.17
CA PHE A 72 10.50 -7.17 5.35
C PHE A 72 11.63 -6.42 6.07
N LEU A 73 12.09 -6.93 7.23
CA LEU A 73 13.16 -6.28 8.00
C LEU A 73 14.47 -6.21 7.23
N ASN A 74 14.82 -7.26 6.49
CA ASN A 74 16.05 -7.27 5.69
C ASN A 74 15.96 -6.27 4.54
N THR A 75 14.81 -6.17 3.87
CA THR A 75 14.59 -5.19 2.80
C THR A 75 14.61 -3.75 3.34
N LEU A 76 13.96 -3.49 4.48
CA LEU A 76 13.91 -2.17 5.12
C LEU A 76 15.29 -1.72 5.62
N LEU A 77 16.09 -2.63 6.17
CA LEU A 77 17.41 -2.31 6.75
C LEU A 77 18.57 -2.44 5.75
N ASN A 78 18.29 -2.77 4.48
CA ASN A 78 19.31 -2.87 3.45
C ASN A 78 19.89 -1.48 3.12
N THR A 79 21.19 -1.29 3.36
CA THR A 79 21.92 -0.02 3.12
C THR A 79 22.76 -0.02 1.85
N THR A 80 22.64 -1.04 0.99
CA THR A 80 23.38 -1.09 -0.27
C THR A 80 23.02 0.11 -1.18
N PRO A 81 23.94 0.59 -2.03
CA PRO A 81 23.70 1.77 -2.87
C PRO A 81 22.50 1.66 -3.82
N ASN A 82 22.11 0.43 -4.20
CA ASN A 82 20.96 0.12 -5.07
C ASN A 82 19.76 -0.44 -4.30
N SER A 83 19.77 -0.33 -2.97
CA SER A 83 18.67 -0.73 -2.09
C SER A 83 17.37 0.00 -2.43
N TRP A 84 16.25 -0.72 -2.27
CA TRP A 84 14.92 -0.14 -2.33
C TRP A 84 14.63 0.77 -1.14
N SER A 85 15.35 0.58 -0.03
CA SER A 85 15.30 1.40 1.19
C SER A 85 16.39 2.48 1.13
N GLN A 86 15.99 3.74 1.28
CA GLN A 86 16.91 4.86 1.43
C GLN A 86 16.85 5.40 2.85
N LEU A 87 17.88 5.08 3.63
CA LEU A 87 18.09 5.62 4.97
C LEU A 87 18.39 7.13 4.92
N PHE A 88 17.83 7.87 5.86
CA PHE A 88 18.19 9.24 6.18
C PHE A 88 18.04 9.49 7.69
N ILE A 89 18.61 10.57 8.18
CA ILE A 89 18.51 10.99 9.58
C ILE A 89 17.86 12.37 9.57
N SER A 90 16.83 12.57 10.39
CA SER A 90 16.21 13.90 10.55
C SER A 90 17.20 14.88 11.19
N GLU A 91 16.90 16.18 11.12
CA GLU A 91 17.69 17.20 11.82
C GLU A 91 17.70 16.98 13.35
N ASP A 92 16.66 16.34 13.89
CA ASP A 92 16.57 15.91 15.29
C ASP A 92 17.40 14.66 15.63
N GLY A 93 18.09 14.07 14.65
CA GLY A 93 18.90 12.86 14.86
C GLY A 93 18.13 11.54 14.81
N VAL A 94 16.90 11.53 14.29
CA VAL A 94 16.07 10.31 14.22
C VAL A 94 16.31 9.57 12.91
N PHE A 95 16.68 8.28 13.00
CA PHE A 95 16.80 7.41 11.84
C PHE A 95 15.44 7.15 11.20
N ASN A 96 15.39 7.31 9.88
CA ASN A 96 14.18 7.05 9.11
C ASN A 96 14.55 6.49 7.73
N SER A 97 13.61 5.82 7.07
CA SER A 97 13.80 5.31 5.72
C SER A 97 12.65 5.72 4.82
N ARG A 98 12.97 5.94 3.55
CA ARG A 98 11.98 6.15 2.49
C ARG A 98 12.21 5.19 1.35
N ALA A 99 11.11 4.86 0.65
CA ALA A 99 11.18 3.97 -0.50
C ALA A 99 11.86 4.61 -1.72
N ARG A 100 12.49 3.73 -2.49
CA ARG A 100 13.15 3.98 -3.76
C ARG A 100 12.99 2.76 -4.66
N VAL A 101 11.74 2.46 -5.00
CA VAL A 101 11.31 1.32 -5.80
C VAL A 101 9.92 1.61 -6.36
N LEU A 102 9.58 1.07 -7.53
CA LEU A 102 8.21 1.12 -8.07
C LEU A 102 7.24 0.43 -7.09
N GLY A 103 6.09 1.06 -6.84
CA GLY A 103 5.17 0.78 -5.72
C GLY A 103 5.46 1.66 -4.49
N GLY A 104 6.70 2.12 -4.30
CA GLY A 104 7.09 3.03 -3.24
C GLY A 104 6.92 2.42 -1.84
N GLY A 105 6.31 3.19 -0.93
CA GLY A 105 6.18 2.80 0.47
C GLY A 105 5.41 1.51 0.68
N THR A 106 4.51 1.13 -0.22
CA THR A 106 3.75 -0.14 -0.14
C THR A 106 4.64 -1.37 -0.27
N VAL A 107 5.79 -1.26 -0.95
CA VAL A 107 6.77 -2.35 -1.06
C VAL A 107 7.61 -2.49 0.21
N LEU A 108 7.81 -1.40 0.93
CA LEU A 108 8.69 -1.33 2.10
C LEU A 108 7.97 -1.30 3.45
N ASN A 109 6.65 -1.18 3.50
CA ASN A 109 5.92 -1.06 4.76
C ASN A 109 5.65 -2.43 5.40
N ALA A 110 5.14 -2.42 6.63
CA ALA A 110 4.72 -3.63 7.34
C ALA A 110 3.37 -4.20 6.84
N GLY A 111 2.85 -3.64 5.75
CA GLY A 111 1.59 -4.02 5.11
C GLY A 111 0.33 -3.53 5.80
N PHE A 112 0.33 -2.84 6.94
CA PHE A 112 -0.93 -2.44 7.57
C PHE A 112 -1.83 -1.60 6.64
N TYR A 113 -3.14 -1.84 6.69
CA TYR A 113 -4.14 -1.10 5.93
C TYR A 113 -5.24 -0.60 6.85
N SER A 114 -5.58 0.67 6.76
CA SER A 114 -6.74 1.24 7.42
C SER A 114 -7.37 2.27 6.50
N ARG A 115 -8.67 2.49 6.68
CA ARG A 115 -9.32 3.67 6.12
C ARG A 115 -8.95 4.89 6.99
N ALA A 116 -9.11 6.08 6.42
CA ALA A 116 -8.99 7.31 7.19
C ALA A 116 -10.25 7.52 8.03
N GLU A 117 -10.14 8.40 9.02
CA GLU A 117 -11.26 8.78 9.88
C GLU A 117 -12.37 9.46 9.10
N ASP A 118 -13.62 9.13 9.44
CA ASP A 118 -14.78 9.76 8.84
C ASP A 118 -14.80 11.28 9.07
N GLU A 119 -14.31 11.74 10.23
CA GLU A 119 -14.16 13.16 10.57
C GLU A 119 -13.11 13.82 9.67
N PHE A 120 -11.93 13.20 9.50
CA PHE A 120 -10.92 13.69 8.57
C PHE A 120 -11.44 13.80 7.13
N VAL A 121 -12.16 12.77 6.66
CA VAL A 121 -12.77 12.80 5.31
C VAL A 121 -13.80 13.92 5.19
N ALA A 122 -14.60 14.17 6.23
CA ALA A 122 -15.56 15.26 6.25
C ALA A 122 -14.89 16.65 6.26
N GLU A 123 -13.86 16.84 7.08
CA GLU A 123 -13.13 18.12 7.22
C GLU A 123 -12.39 18.52 5.93
N THR A 124 -11.87 17.55 5.19
CA THR A 124 -11.20 17.80 3.90
C THR A 124 -12.16 18.26 2.80
N GLY A 125 -13.48 18.08 2.98
CA GLY A 125 -14.50 18.44 2.00
C GLY A 125 -14.52 17.52 0.78
N TRP A 126 -13.98 16.30 0.89
CA TRP A 126 -14.05 15.31 -0.18
C TRP A 126 -15.46 14.72 -0.33
N VAL A 127 -15.80 14.35 -1.57
CA VAL A 127 -17.07 13.66 -1.85
C VAL A 127 -16.97 12.25 -1.28
N ARG A 128 -17.72 11.98 -0.21
CA ARG A 128 -17.66 10.72 0.55
C ARG A 128 -17.84 9.50 -0.34
N GLU A 129 -18.78 9.56 -1.28
CA GLU A 129 -19.08 8.46 -2.20
C GLU A 129 -17.88 8.13 -3.12
N GLU A 130 -17.11 9.13 -3.53
CA GLU A 130 -15.90 8.91 -4.35
C GLU A 130 -14.75 8.34 -3.53
N VAL A 131 -14.60 8.79 -2.28
CA VAL A 131 -13.62 8.26 -1.33
C VAL A 131 -13.90 6.78 -1.04
N GLU A 132 -15.16 6.44 -0.76
CA GLU A 132 -15.60 5.07 -0.54
C GLU A 132 -15.35 4.18 -1.77
N ALA A 133 -15.73 4.65 -2.97
CA ALA A 133 -15.47 3.92 -4.21
C ALA A 133 -13.97 3.69 -4.45
N ALA A 134 -13.12 4.66 -4.10
CA ALA A 134 -11.67 4.52 -4.18
C ALA A 134 -11.13 3.49 -3.18
N TYR A 135 -11.63 3.49 -1.94
CA TYR A 135 -11.27 2.47 -0.96
C TYR A 135 -11.64 1.07 -1.42
N GLU A 136 -12.88 0.86 -1.87
CA GLU A 136 -13.35 -0.43 -2.39
C GLU A 136 -12.52 -0.92 -3.58
N TRP A 137 -12.13 0.00 -4.48
CA TRP A 137 -11.29 -0.33 -5.62
C TRP A 137 -9.91 -0.86 -5.18
N VAL A 138 -9.27 -0.21 -4.20
CA VAL A 138 -7.98 -0.65 -3.62
C VAL A 138 -8.15 -1.97 -2.88
N GLU A 139 -9.18 -2.07 -2.03
CA GLU A 139 -9.44 -3.24 -1.19
C GLU A 139 -9.61 -4.51 -2.02
N LYS A 140 -10.42 -4.42 -3.09
CA LYS A 140 -10.65 -5.51 -4.02
C LYS A 140 -9.38 -6.02 -4.70
N LYS A 141 -8.39 -5.15 -4.89
CA LYS A 141 -7.16 -5.46 -5.65
C LYS A 141 -6.04 -5.95 -4.75
N LEU A 142 -5.87 -5.33 -3.59
CA LEU A 142 -4.65 -5.45 -2.80
C LEU A 142 -4.90 -6.00 -1.38
N VAL A 143 -6.04 -5.66 -0.77
CA VAL A 143 -6.32 -5.98 0.63
C VAL A 143 -6.90 -7.40 0.76
N PHE A 144 -6.59 -8.08 1.85
CA PHE A 144 -7.13 -9.40 2.16
C PHE A 144 -7.24 -9.60 3.67
N GLU A 145 -8.06 -10.56 4.05
CA GLU A 145 -8.23 -10.97 5.44
C GLU A 145 -6.99 -11.73 5.96
N PRO A 146 -6.34 -11.25 7.03
CA PRO A 146 -5.15 -11.88 7.58
C PRO A 146 -5.48 -13.20 8.28
N GLN A 147 -4.48 -14.07 8.38
CA GLN A 147 -4.55 -15.22 9.29
C GLN A 147 -4.01 -14.78 10.66
N ILE A 148 -4.90 -14.62 11.65
CA ILE A 148 -4.55 -14.20 13.01
C ILE A 148 -3.70 -15.30 13.67
N LYS A 149 -2.54 -14.91 14.23
CA LYS A 149 -1.62 -15.80 14.95
C LYS A 149 -1.75 -15.61 16.46
N GLY A 150 -1.25 -16.57 17.24
CA GLY A 150 -1.39 -16.57 18.69
C GLY A 150 -0.93 -15.29 19.41
N TRP A 151 0.16 -14.65 18.95
CA TRP A 151 0.59 -13.38 19.55
C TRP A 151 -0.39 -12.22 19.26
N GLN A 152 -1.05 -12.23 18.10
CA GLN A 152 -2.01 -11.21 17.69
C GLN A 152 -3.30 -11.37 18.48
N THR A 153 -3.75 -12.62 18.65
CA THR A 153 -4.89 -12.95 19.51
C THR A 153 -4.63 -12.50 20.94
N ALA A 154 -3.51 -12.91 21.55
CA ALA A 154 -3.18 -12.50 22.92
C ALA A 154 -3.10 -10.98 23.10
N PHE A 155 -2.63 -10.25 22.08
CA PHE A 155 -2.63 -8.80 22.08
C PHE A 155 -4.05 -8.21 22.02
N ILE A 156 -4.91 -8.72 21.15
CA ILE A 156 -6.32 -8.31 21.04
C ILE A 156 -7.04 -8.59 22.37
N ASP A 157 -6.91 -9.80 22.91
CA ASP A 157 -7.58 -10.22 24.16
C ASP A 157 -7.19 -9.29 25.31
N GLY A 158 -5.90 -8.96 25.42
CA GLY A 158 -5.42 -8.02 26.43
C GLY A 158 -5.99 -6.61 26.28
N LEU A 159 -6.20 -6.14 25.05
CA LEU A 159 -6.87 -4.86 24.79
C LEU A 159 -8.36 -4.93 25.17
N LEU A 160 -9.07 -5.96 24.74
CA LEU A 160 -10.50 -6.13 25.04
C LEU A 160 -10.74 -6.24 26.54
N GLU A 161 -9.94 -7.01 27.26
CA GLU A 161 -10.00 -7.12 28.73
C GLU A 161 -9.75 -5.76 29.40
N LYS A 162 -8.74 -5.03 28.94
CA LYS A 162 -8.36 -3.75 29.56
C LYS A 162 -9.42 -2.68 29.37
N PHE A 163 -10.03 -2.63 28.18
CA PHE A 163 -11.03 -1.62 27.81
C PHE A 163 -12.47 -2.06 28.04
N LYS A 164 -12.69 -3.30 28.52
CA LYS A 164 -14.03 -3.88 28.78
C LYS A 164 -14.94 -3.82 27.54
N ILE A 165 -14.36 -4.13 26.37
CA ILE A 165 -15.08 -4.17 25.09
C ILE A 165 -15.46 -5.62 24.83
N ASP A 166 -16.75 -5.87 24.58
CA ASP A 166 -17.22 -7.20 24.19
C ASP A 166 -16.68 -7.58 22.80
N GLU A 167 -16.34 -8.86 22.60
CA GLU A 167 -15.90 -9.34 21.30
C GLU A 167 -16.97 -9.09 20.22
N PRO A 168 -16.62 -8.51 19.06
CA PRO A 168 -17.59 -8.24 18.03
C PRO A 168 -18.13 -9.56 17.45
N SER A 169 -19.45 -9.77 17.57
CA SER A 169 -20.14 -10.94 17.07
C SER A 169 -20.29 -10.91 15.53
N GLY A 170 -19.21 -11.26 14.81
CA GLY A 170 -19.27 -11.75 13.44
C GLY A 170 -19.44 -10.75 12.28
N SER A 171 -18.83 -11.13 11.14
CA SER A 171 -19.01 -10.61 9.78
C SER A 171 -18.53 -9.18 9.49
N TRP A 172 -17.79 -9.04 8.38
CA TRP A 172 -17.21 -7.84 7.76
C TRP A 172 -18.22 -6.77 7.32
N THR A 173 -19.21 -6.44 8.13
CA THR A 173 -20.20 -5.41 7.84
C THR A 173 -19.86 -4.16 8.62
N SER A 174 -19.96 -3.01 7.95
CA SER A 174 -19.80 -1.62 8.41
C SER A 174 -20.21 -1.40 9.86
N CYS A 175 -19.52 -0.51 10.57
CA CYS A 175 -19.98 -0.04 11.87
C CYS A 175 -21.26 0.76 11.62
N GLU A 176 -22.42 0.13 11.71
CA GLU A 176 -23.64 0.87 12.01
C GLU A 176 -23.51 1.35 13.46
N LEU A 177 -23.53 2.67 13.63
CA LEU A 177 -23.44 3.35 14.92
C LEU A 177 -24.45 2.74 15.91
N PRO A 178 -24.04 2.22 17.07
CA PRO A 178 -24.94 2.17 18.20
C PRO A 178 -24.94 3.55 18.86
N ASP A 179 -26.12 4.15 18.99
CA ASP A 179 -26.37 5.08 20.10
C ASP A 179 -25.97 4.38 21.42
N PRO A 180 -25.26 5.02 22.36
CA PRO A 180 -25.19 6.45 22.60
C PRO A 180 -23.89 7.15 22.12
N PRO A 181 -23.94 8.49 21.92
CA PRO A 181 -22.97 9.29 21.15
C PRO A 181 -21.56 9.48 21.76
N ASN A 182 -21.19 8.72 22.80
CA ASN A 182 -19.94 8.92 23.53
C ASN A 182 -19.07 7.66 23.67
N ALA A 183 -19.37 6.58 22.96
CA ALA A 183 -18.40 5.50 22.80
C ALA A 183 -17.35 5.96 21.77
N PRO A 184 -16.04 5.95 22.07
CA PRO A 184 -15.05 6.15 21.03
C PRO A 184 -15.26 5.05 19.99
N CYS A 185 -15.68 5.44 18.78
CA CYS A 185 -15.56 4.57 17.63
C CYS A 185 -14.08 4.22 17.53
N VAL A 186 -13.73 2.99 17.90
CA VAL A 186 -12.42 2.48 17.53
C VAL A 186 -12.51 2.37 16.01
N GLU A 187 -11.96 3.36 15.32
CA GLU A 187 -11.71 3.27 13.88
C GLU A 187 -11.18 1.88 13.59
N ARG A 188 -11.70 1.22 12.56
CA ARG A 188 -11.19 -0.06 12.10
C ARG A 188 -9.77 0.15 11.57
N LEU A 189 -8.81 0.18 12.48
CA LEU A 189 -7.44 -0.16 12.20
C LEU A 189 -7.50 -1.63 11.76
N ALA A 190 -7.50 -1.88 10.45
CA ALA A 190 -7.18 -3.20 9.96
C ALA A 190 -5.69 -3.40 10.27
N TRP A 191 -5.47 -3.93 11.46
CA TRP A 191 -4.17 -4.12 12.08
C TRP A 191 -3.31 -5.16 11.38
N TYR A 192 -3.41 -5.42 10.06
CA TYR A 192 -2.64 -6.53 9.49
C TYR A 192 -2.08 -6.35 8.07
N PRO A 193 -1.01 -7.09 7.76
CA PRO A 193 -0.20 -6.87 6.56
C PRO A 193 -0.93 -7.18 5.26
N VAL A 194 -0.89 -6.27 4.29
CA VAL A 194 -1.24 -6.37 2.87
C VAL A 194 -0.09 -7.09 2.16
N TRP A 195 0.17 -8.35 2.52
CA TRP A 195 0.96 -9.27 1.71
C TRP A 195 0.28 -10.64 1.53
N LYS A 196 -0.26 -10.88 0.33
CA LYS A 196 -0.96 -12.13 -0.01
C LYS A 196 0.02 -13.30 0.04
N ARG A 197 -0.09 -14.13 1.07
CA ARG A 197 0.87 -15.19 1.43
C ARG A 197 1.02 -16.34 0.41
N ASN A 198 0.36 -16.36 -0.75
CA ASN A 198 0.44 -17.56 -1.61
C ASN A 198 0.04 -17.48 -3.10
N LYS A 199 0.02 -16.31 -3.75
CA LYS A 199 0.04 -16.26 -5.24
C LYS A 199 0.83 -15.06 -5.71
N LYS A 200 1.84 -15.34 -6.54
CA LYS A 200 2.65 -14.41 -7.34
C LYS A 200 1.76 -13.30 -7.95
N GLN A 201 1.63 -12.18 -7.26
CA GLN A 201 1.00 -10.96 -7.76
C GLN A 201 1.64 -9.78 -7.04
N SER A 202 2.83 -9.40 -7.48
CA SER A 202 3.15 -7.98 -7.52
C SER A 202 2.34 -7.42 -8.69
N MET A 203 1.37 -6.57 -8.39
CA MET A 203 0.56 -5.87 -9.39
C MET A 203 0.35 -4.48 -8.84
N PHE A 204 1.24 -3.57 -9.23
CA PHE A 204 0.98 -2.16 -9.18
C PHE A 204 0.76 -1.74 -10.64
N LEU A 205 -0.47 -1.29 -10.91
CA LEU A 205 -0.96 -0.87 -12.22
C LEU A 205 -0.17 0.32 -12.76
#